data_AF-A0A4Q7KEK3-F1
#
_entry.id   AF-A0A4Q7KEK3-F1
#
_cell.length_a   1.000
_cell.length_b   1.000
_cell.length_c   1.000
_cell.angle_alpha   90.00
_cell.angle_beta   90.00
_cell.angle_gamma   90.00
#
_symmetry.space_group_name_H-M   'P 1'
#
loop_
_entity.id
_entity.type
_entity.pdbx_description
1 polymer ?
#
loop_
_entity_poly.entity_id
_entity_poly.type
_entity_poly.pdbx_seq_one_letter_code
_entity_poly.pdbx_strand_id
1 'polypeptide(L)'
;MWGAVCAGADDLWAASDVSGVCGAGVVKGHDDTLPSDEWQYTVVHWHAYDEYRGNGCVPSDSAYRARRRPRVALFDPWAVAGWLDKGIRLHVRHRDLYAKVDGMWMPISAADLGEVRRLHMLTASCGESIHTDVYFNGLHHDLFADAMTAKQCTRDCRQS
;
A
#
# COMPACT_ATOMS: atom_id res chain seq x y z
N MET A 1 29.73 0.74 0.49
CA MET A 1 29.38 0.94 1.90
C MET A 1 28.45 2.13 1.95
N TRP A 2 27.13 1.90 1.89
CA TRP A 2 26.15 2.98 1.89
C TRP A 2 25.45 2.95 3.24
N GLY A 3 25.78 3.93 4.08
CA GLY A 3 25.18 4.11 5.40
C GLY A 3 23.76 4.61 5.23
N ALA A 4 22.79 3.88 5.79
CA ALA A 4 21.46 4.40 6.05
C ALA A 4 21.61 5.54 7.08
N VAL A 5 21.19 6.74 6.69
CA VAL A 5 21.16 7.89 7.59
C VAL A 5 19.90 7.76 8.42
N CYS A 6 20.03 7.32 9.67
CA CYS A 6 18.97 7.41 10.67
C CYS A 6 18.84 8.87 11.09
N ALA A 7 18.07 9.66 10.34
CA ALA A 7 17.73 11.02 10.75
C ALA A 7 16.68 10.93 11.87
N GLY A 8 16.96 11.58 13.00
CA GLY A 8 15.97 11.83 14.04
C GLY A 8 14.82 12.64 13.45
N ALA A 9 13.61 12.08 13.50
CA ALA A 9 12.39 12.75 13.12
C ALA A 9 11.48 12.75 14.35
N ASP A 10 11.44 13.90 15.02
CA ASP A 10 10.35 14.26 15.92
C ASP A 10 9.04 14.23 15.10
N ASP A 11 8.06 13.50 15.62
CA ASP A 11 6.63 13.54 15.25
C ASP A 11 6.22 13.43 13.77
N LEU A 12 6.47 12.30 13.10
CA LEU A 12 5.68 11.90 11.91
C LEU A 12 5.52 10.37 11.82
N TRP A 13 4.38 9.87 12.30
CA TRP A 13 4.02 8.46 12.33
C TRP A 13 3.59 7.96 10.93
N ALA A 14 4.37 7.06 10.34
CA ALA A 14 4.00 6.37 9.11
C ALA A 14 2.98 5.29 9.43
N ALA A 15 1.79 5.45 8.85
CA ALA A 15 0.59 4.77 9.26
C ALA A 15 -0.21 4.44 7.99
N SER A 16 -0.58 3.17 7.80
CA SER A 16 -1.43 2.75 6.66
C SER A 16 -2.79 3.44 6.73
N ASP A 17 -2.99 4.52 5.99
CA ASP A 17 -4.26 5.23 5.95
C ASP A 17 -5.27 4.41 5.14
N VAL A 18 -6.06 3.61 5.84
CA VAL A 18 -7.25 2.95 5.29
C VAL A 18 -8.53 3.68 5.74
N SER A 19 -8.38 4.83 6.40
CA SER A 19 -9.47 5.71 6.85
C SER A 19 -9.96 6.58 5.69
N GLY A 20 -10.63 5.94 4.72
CA GLY A 20 -11.12 6.63 3.53
C GLY A 20 -11.85 5.73 2.56
N VAL A 21 -12.75 4.84 3.02
CA VAL A 21 -13.68 4.21 2.08
C VAL A 21 -14.63 5.31 1.61
N CYS A 22 -14.26 5.93 0.48
CA CYS A 22 -15.07 6.78 -0.38
C CYS A 22 -16.15 7.61 0.37
N GLY A 23 -15.76 8.73 0.99
CA GLY A 23 -16.68 9.75 1.51
C GLY A 23 -17.42 9.38 2.81
N ALA A 24 -17.44 10.31 3.76
CA ALA A 24 -18.23 10.17 4.97
C ALA A 24 -19.74 10.08 4.64
N GLY A 25 -20.28 8.86 4.61
CA GLY A 25 -21.72 8.64 4.52
C GLY A 25 -22.11 7.23 4.08
N VAL A 26 -22.81 6.54 4.98
CA VAL A 26 -23.66 5.36 4.73
C VAL A 26 -22.96 3.99 4.87
N VAL A 27 -22.91 3.52 6.12
CA VAL A 27 -23.14 2.10 6.42
C VAL A 27 -24.62 1.83 6.18
N LYS A 28 -25.01 1.31 5.00
CA LYS A 28 -26.29 0.60 4.83
C LYS A 28 -26.15 -0.47 3.75
N GLY A 29 -26.52 -1.69 4.14
CA GLY A 29 -27.15 -2.65 3.26
C GLY A 29 -26.20 -3.40 2.33
N HIS A 30 -25.88 -4.63 2.74
CA HIS A 30 -25.91 -5.82 1.89
C HIS A 30 -26.58 -5.55 0.52
N ASP A 31 -25.79 -5.31 -0.56
CA ASP A 31 -26.02 -5.64 -1.99
C ASP A 31 -25.41 -4.64 -3.02
N ASP A 32 -24.09 -4.33 -2.97
CA ASP A 32 -23.39 -3.52 -4.02
C ASP A 32 -21.90 -3.91 -4.17
N THR A 33 -21.61 -5.18 -4.43
CA THR A 33 -20.23 -5.74 -4.45
C THR A 33 -19.47 -5.56 -5.78
N LEU A 34 -19.60 -4.39 -6.41
CA LEU A 34 -18.68 -4.01 -7.49
C LEU A 34 -17.76 -2.89 -7.01
N PRO A 35 -16.44 -2.99 -7.27
CA PRO A 35 -15.53 -1.89 -7.03
C PRO A 35 -16.04 -0.61 -7.70
N SER A 36 -15.97 0.52 -7.01
CA SER A 36 -16.21 1.82 -7.62
C SER A 36 -15.29 1.97 -8.84
N ASP A 37 -15.82 2.33 -10.00
CA ASP A 37 -15.04 2.64 -11.20
C ASP A 37 -14.53 4.10 -11.19
N GLU A 38 -14.63 4.81 -10.06
CA GLU A 38 -14.15 6.19 -9.89
C GLU A 38 -12.67 6.38 -10.23
N TRP A 39 -11.85 5.35 -10.02
CA TRP A 39 -10.45 5.33 -10.43
C TRP A 39 -10.27 5.52 -11.95
N GLN A 40 -11.23 5.07 -12.77
CA GLN A 40 -11.16 5.22 -14.24
C GLN A 40 -11.32 6.68 -14.66
N TYR A 41 -12.16 7.44 -13.95
CA TYR A 41 -12.40 8.86 -14.23
C TYR A 41 -11.25 9.77 -13.77
N THR A 42 -10.44 9.28 -12.82
CA THR A 42 -9.31 10.03 -12.27
C THR A 42 -7.99 9.78 -13.02
N VAL A 43 -8.01 8.88 -14.04
CA VAL A 43 -6.85 8.54 -14.89
C VAL A 43 -5.61 8.22 -14.06
N VAL A 44 -5.83 7.43 -13.00
CA VAL A 44 -4.79 6.99 -12.07
C VAL A 44 -4.38 5.56 -12.42
N HIS A 45 -3.08 5.32 -12.40
CA HIS A 45 -2.49 3.98 -12.32
C HIS A 45 -1.55 3.96 -11.12
N TRP A 46 -1.13 2.78 -10.68
CA TRP A 46 -0.29 2.65 -9.49
C TRP A 46 1.13 2.28 -9.84
N HIS A 47 2.07 2.87 -9.11
CA HIS A 47 3.46 2.47 -9.11
C HIS A 47 3.72 1.67 -7.84
N ALA A 48 4.14 0.42 -8.01
CA ALA A 48 4.41 -0.47 -6.89
C ALA A 48 5.89 -0.50 -6.52
N TYR A 49 6.16 -0.52 -5.21
CA TYR A 49 7.51 -0.54 -4.64
C TYR A 49 7.56 -1.48 -3.43
N ASP A 50 8.63 -2.24 -3.31
CA ASP A 50 8.97 -3.06 -2.14
C ASP A 50 10.28 -2.56 -1.53
N GLU A 51 10.27 -2.31 -0.22
CA GLU A 51 11.43 -1.81 0.51
C GLU A 51 11.59 -2.58 1.82
N TYR A 52 12.85 -2.81 2.20
CA TYR A 52 13.19 -3.41 3.49
C TYR A 52 13.84 -2.36 4.36
N ARG A 53 13.40 -2.25 5.62
CA ARG A 53 14.01 -1.36 6.60
C ARG A 53 14.17 -2.04 7.96
N GLY A 54 15.18 -1.60 8.70
CA GLY A 54 15.40 -2.04 10.08
C GLY A 54 14.43 -1.40 11.06
N ASN A 55 14.36 -1.94 12.27
CA ASN A 55 13.55 -1.37 13.35
C ASN A 55 13.98 0.08 13.64
N GLY A 56 12.99 0.96 13.85
CA GLY A 56 13.22 2.38 14.11
C GLY A 56 13.57 3.21 12.86
N CYS A 57 13.72 2.60 11.69
CA CYS A 57 13.80 3.33 10.42
C CYS A 57 12.40 3.73 9.95
N VAL A 58 12.30 4.90 9.33
CA VAL A 58 11.04 5.41 8.75
C VAL A 58 10.90 4.87 7.31
N PRO A 59 9.69 4.48 6.87
CA PRO A 59 9.47 4.16 5.47
C PRO A 59 9.77 5.35 4.55
N SER A 60 10.12 5.11 3.30
CA SER A 60 10.32 6.20 2.35
C SER A 60 9.05 7.04 2.15
N ASP A 61 9.20 8.29 1.73
CA ASP A 61 8.05 9.13 1.36
C ASP A 61 7.64 8.91 -0.12
N SER A 62 6.40 9.26 -0.44
CA SER A 62 5.84 9.09 -1.79
C SER A 62 6.53 9.96 -2.84
N ALA A 63 7.06 11.13 -2.47
CA ALA A 63 7.75 12.02 -3.41
C ALA A 63 9.13 11.47 -3.81
N TYR A 64 9.82 10.79 -2.89
CA TYR A 64 11.04 10.05 -3.14
C TYR A 64 10.79 8.87 -4.07
N ARG A 65 9.77 8.05 -3.79
CA ARG A 65 9.40 6.93 -4.65
C ARG A 65 8.98 7.37 -6.04
N ALA A 66 8.19 8.44 -6.17
CA ALA A 66 7.79 9.01 -7.46
C ALA A 66 8.95 9.49 -8.35
N ARG A 67 10.16 9.69 -7.80
CA ARG A 67 11.36 10.03 -8.57
C ARG A 67 12.16 8.79 -9.02
N ARG A 68 11.76 7.59 -8.62
CA ARG A 68 12.45 6.33 -8.93
C ARG A 68 11.61 5.49 -9.88
N ARG A 69 12.28 4.58 -10.60
CA ARG A 69 11.59 3.57 -11.42
C ARG A 69 10.79 2.64 -10.50
N PRO A 70 9.48 2.45 -10.73
CA PRO A 70 8.70 1.48 -9.96
C PRO A 70 9.12 0.05 -10.26
N ARG A 71 8.85 -0.85 -9.32
CA ARG A 71 9.06 -2.29 -9.57
C ARG A 71 8.06 -2.82 -10.60
N VAL A 72 6.83 -2.34 -10.54
CA VAL A 72 5.78 -2.62 -11.54
C VAL A 72 4.79 -1.45 -11.59
N ALA A 73 4.26 -1.17 -12.77
CA ALA A 73 3.10 -0.29 -12.95
C ALA A 73 1.83 -1.14 -13.07
N LEU A 74 0.79 -0.79 -12.33
CA LEU A 74 -0.46 -1.52 -12.20
C LEU A 74 -1.60 -0.63 -12.68
N PHE A 75 -2.50 -1.14 -13.51
CA PHE A 75 -3.48 -0.33 -14.26
C PHE A 75 -4.93 -0.59 -13.88
N ASP A 76 -5.16 -1.43 -12.86
CA ASP A 76 -6.48 -1.71 -12.33
C ASP A 76 -6.40 -2.10 -10.85
N PRO A 77 -7.48 -1.89 -10.06
CA PRO A 77 -7.51 -2.23 -8.65
C PRO A 77 -7.25 -3.70 -8.31
N TRP A 78 -7.60 -4.63 -9.22
CA TRP A 78 -7.37 -6.06 -9.00
C TRP A 78 -5.89 -6.41 -9.07
N ALA A 79 -5.16 -5.79 -10.00
CA ALA A 79 -3.72 -5.92 -10.12
C ALA A 79 -3.01 -5.35 -8.88
N VAL A 80 -3.48 -4.23 -8.34
CA VAL A 80 -3.00 -3.67 -7.05
C VAL A 80 -3.18 -4.66 -5.91
N ALA A 81 -4.40 -5.12 -5.69
CA ALA A 81 -4.72 -6.05 -4.61
C ALA A 81 -3.96 -7.38 -4.76
N GLY A 82 -3.83 -7.89 -5.99
CA GLY A 82 -3.09 -9.12 -6.27
C GLY A 82 -1.58 -8.99 -6.04
N TRP A 83 -0.99 -7.84 -6.38
CA TRP A 83 0.43 -7.59 -6.13
C TRP A 83 0.73 -7.52 -4.63
N LEU A 84 -0.09 -6.77 -3.86
CA LEU A 84 0.04 -6.68 -2.41
C LEU A 84 -0.16 -8.03 -1.72
N ASP A 85 -1.22 -8.77 -2.06
CA ASP A 85 -1.51 -10.10 -1.50
C ASP A 85 -0.34 -11.07 -1.74
N LYS A 86 0.25 -11.07 -2.93
CA LYS A 86 1.44 -11.86 -3.23
C LYS A 86 2.63 -11.45 -2.36
N GLY A 87 2.90 -10.15 -2.21
CA GLY A 87 3.99 -9.63 -1.37
C GLY A 87 3.86 -10.03 0.10
N ILE A 88 2.64 -9.95 0.63
CA ILE A 88 2.31 -10.35 2.00
C ILE A 88 2.49 -11.86 2.18
N ARG A 89 1.92 -12.68 1.28
CA ARG A 89 1.98 -14.15 1.37
C ARG A 89 3.40 -14.72 1.29
N LEU A 90 4.33 -14.02 0.64
CA LEU A 90 5.75 -14.42 0.64
C LEU A 90 6.37 -14.44 2.05
N HIS A 91 5.79 -13.70 2.99
CA HIS A 91 6.37 -13.47 4.32
C HIS A 91 5.45 -13.92 5.49
N VAL A 92 4.14 -14.08 5.26
CA VAL A 92 3.13 -14.35 6.32
C VAL A 92 3.00 -15.84 6.70
N ARG A 93 4.04 -16.68 6.58
CA ARG A 93 3.92 -18.08 7.06
C ARG A 93 3.57 -18.18 8.56
N HIS A 94 3.84 -17.15 9.40
CA HIS A 94 3.38 -17.00 10.80
C HIS A 94 3.57 -15.56 11.35
N ARG A 95 3.01 -14.48 10.76
CA ARG A 95 3.42 -13.11 11.14
C ARG A 95 2.36 -12.03 11.17
N ASP A 96 2.70 -10.97 11.90
CA ASP A 96 1.88 -9.82 12.23
C ASP A 96 1.87 -8.77 11.10
N LEU A 97 0.76 -8.06 10.98
CA LEU A 97 0.56 -6.89 10.12
C LEU A 97 0.19 -5.68 10.98
N TYR A 98 0.65 -4.49 10.61
CA TYR A 98 0.36 -3.29 11.37
C TYR A 98 -1.03 -2.75 11.04
N ALA A 99 -1.94 -2.76 12.02
CA ALA A 99 -3.25 -2.15 11.91
C ALA A 99 -3.19 -0.71 12.41
N LYS A 100 -3.28 0.28 11.50
CA LYS A 100 -3.24 1.70 11.87
C LYS A 100 -4.37 2.10 12.82
N VAL A 101 -5.59 1.61 12.57
CA VAL A 101 -6.78 1.95 13.36
C VAL A 101 -6.56 1.65 14.84
N ASP A 102 -5.90 0.53 15.13
CA ASP A 102 -5.63 0.06 16.48
C ASP A 102 -4.21 0.43 16.97
N GLY A 103 -3.38 1.02 16.10
CA GLY A 103 -2.00 1.39 16.38
C GLY A 103 -1.11 0.22 16.81
N MET A 104 -1.42 -1.02 16.37
CA MET A 104 -0.76 -2.22 16.86
C MET A 104 -0.49 -3.28 15.80
N TRP A 105 0.47 -4.15 16.10
CA TRP A 105 0.79 -5.34 15.31
C TRP A 105 -0.22 -6.46 15.61
N MET A 106 -0.83 -7.00 14.57
CA MET A 106 -1.85 -8.04 14.67
C MET A 106 -1.44 -9.32 13.94
N PRO A 107 -1.50 -10.50 14.58
CA PRO A 107 -1.28 -11.77 13.88
C PRO A 107 -2.37 -11.99 12.83
N ILE A 108 -1.98 -12.43 11.64
CA ILE A 108 -2.90 -12.65 10.52
C ILE A 108 -3.06 -14.15 10.23
N SER A 109 -4.31 -14.59 10.15
CA SER A 109 -4.70 -15.90 9.62
C SER A 109 -4.89 -15.89 8.10
N ALA A 110 -5.02 -17.07 7.49
CA ALA A 110 -5.33 -17.17 6.07
C ALA A 110 -6.71 -16.56 5.70
N ALA A 111 -7.67 -16.56 6.62
CA ALA A 111 -8.97 -15.92 6.42
C ALA A 111 -8.82 -14.38 6.42
N ASP A 112 -7.99 -13.84 7.32
CA ASP A 112 -7.74 -12.40 7.42
C ASP A 112 -7.04 -11.87 6.16
N LEU A 113 -6.19 -12.67 5.51
CA LEU A 113 -5.58 -12.31 4.23
C LEU A 113 -6.61 -12.08 3.11
N GLY A 114 -7.73 -12.81 3.13
CA GLY A 114 -8.83 -12.62 2.18
C GLY A 114 -9.47 -11.23 2.35
N GLU A 115 -9.67 -10.83 3.60
CA GLU A 115 -10.24 -9.53 3.94
C GLU A 115 -9.26 -8.38 3.65
N VAL A 116 -7.98 -8.55 3.98
CA VAL A 116 -6.92 -7.57 3.65
C VAL A 116 -6.86 -7.35 2.13
N ARG A 117 -6.92 -8.42 1.34
CA ARG A 117 -6.97 -8.30 -0.13
C ARG A 117 -8.22 -7.54 -0.60
N ARG A 118 -9.37 -7.80 0.01
CA ARG A 118 -10.64 -7.10 -0.29
C ARG A 118 -10.52 -5.61 0.01
N LEU A 119 -9.95 -5.23 1.15
CA LEU A 119 -9.71 -3.84 1.54
C LEU A 119 -8.77 -3.13 0.57
N HIS A 120 -7.64 -3.76 0.21
CA HIS A 120 -6.73 -3.19 -0.78
C HIS A 120 -7.41 -2.93 -2.14
N MET A 121 -8.28 -3.85 -2.57
CA MET A 121 -9.04 -3.68 -3.80
C MET A 121 -9.98 -2.47 -3.71
N LEU A 122 -10.71 -2.32 -2.60
CA LEU A 122 -11.62 -1.18 -2.40
C LEU A 122 -10.87 0.15 -2.35
N THR A 123 -9.76 0.24 -1.61
CA THR A 123 -8.93 1.46 -1.53
C THR A 123 -8.38 1.84 -2.91
N ALA A 124 -7.86 0.87 -3.66
CA ALA A 124 -7.41 1.12 -5.03
C ALA A 124 -8.57 1.52 -5.97
N SER A 125 -9.78 1.00 -5.75
CA SER A 125 -10.95 1.39 -6.54
C SER A 125 -11.38 2.84 -6.31
N CYS A 126 -11.12 3.40 -5.12
CA CYS A 126 -11.25 4.84 -4.84
C CYS A 126 -10.09 5.68 -5.45
N GLY A 127 -9.12 5.07 -6.17
CA GLY A 127 -7.99 5.79 -6.77
C GLY A 127 -6.86 6.12 -5.79
N GLU A 128 -6.84 5.51 -4.60
CA GLU A 128 -5.96 5.91 -3.51
C GLU A 128 -4.63 5.14 -3.48
N SER A 129 -3.63 5.71 -2.79
CA SER A 129 -2.34 5.05 -2.55
C SER A 129 -2.44 4.10 -1.36
N ILE A 130 -1.72 2.98 -1.40
CA ILE A 130 -1.75 1.96 -0.35
C ILE A 130 -0.35 1.71 0.19
N HIS A 131 -0.23 1.62 1.51
CA HIS A 131 0.98 1.16 2.20
C HIS A 131 0.63 -0.02 3.11
N THR A 132 1.38 -1.10 2.99
CA THR A 132 1.30 -2.27 3.87
C THR A 132 2.67 -2.53 4.48
N ASP A 133 2.75 -2.56 5.82
CA ASP A 133 3.96 -2.92 6.56
C ASP A 133 3.85 -4.36 7.07
N VAL A 134 4.77 -5.22 6.61
CA VAL A 134 4.86 -6.62 7.01
C VAL A 134 6.12 -6.81 7.84
N TYR A 135 5.97 -7.22 9.10
CA TYR A 135 7.11 -7.50 9.96
C TYR A 135 7.60 -8.93 9.74
N PHE A 136 8.88 -9.09 9.36
CA PHE A 136 9.50 -10.39 9.07
C PHE A 136 11.00 -10.40 9.43
N ASN A 137 11.42 -11.32 10.31
CA ASN A 137 12.82 -11.62 10.67
C ASN A 137 13.54 -10.40 11.28
N GLY A 138 12.83 -9.61 12.09
CA GLY A 138 13.41 -8.39 12.69
C GLY A 138 13.55 -7.22 11.71
N LEU A 139 12.93 -7.32 10.53
CA LEU A 139 12.87 -6.29 9.52
C LEU A 139 11.42 -5.96 9.19
N HIS A 140 11.19 -4.72 8.78
CA HIS A 140 9.95 -4.30 8.13
C HIS A 140 10.11 -4.47 6.62
N HIS A 141 9.11 -5.07 6.00
CA HIS A 141 8.97 -5.15 4.56
C HIS A 141 7.77 -4.29 4.17
N ASP A 142 8.07 -3.08 3.70
CA ASP A 142 7.07 -2.12 3.29
C ASP A 142 6.71 -2.34 1.81
N LEU A 143 5.42 -2.53 1.57
CA LEU A 143 4.83 -2.63 0.25
C LEU A 143 4.04 -1.36 -0.01
N PHE A 144 4.33 -0.70 -1.12
CA PHE A 144 3.64 0.51 -1.55
C PHE A 144 2.98 0.30 -2.91
N ALA A 145 1.75 0.79 -3.06
CA ALA A 145 1.11 1.03 -4.33
C ALA A 145 0.72 2.51 -4.37
N ASP A 146 1.63 3.35 -4.88
CA ASP A 146 1.40 4.79 -4.94
C ASP A 146 0.56 5.12 -6.18
N ALA A 147 -0.58 5.77 -6.00
CA ALA A 147 -1.45 6.22 -7.06
C ALA A 147 -0.80 7.41 -7.81
N MET A 148 -0.69 7.29 -9.13
CA MET A 148 -0.01 8.22 -10.02
C MET A 148 -0.97 8.77 -11.06
N THR A 149 -1.02 10.09 -11.17
CA THR A 149 -1.63 10.75 -12.32
C THR A 149 -0.73 10.65 -13.55
N ALA A 150 -1.30 10.81 -14.73
CA ALA A 150 -0.53 10.92 -15.98
C ALA A 150 0.59 11.96 -15.91
N LYS A 151 0.39 13.09 -15.21
CA LYS A 151 1.43 14.12 -15.02
C LYS A 151 2.61 13.63 -14.18
N GLN A 152 2.33 12.88 -13.10
CA GLN A 152 3.38 12.32 -12.23
C GLN A 152 4.18 11.21 -12.94
N CYS A 153 3.57 10.53 -13.92
CA CYS A 153 4.18 9.46 -14.72
C CYS A 153 5.20 9.94 -15.77
N THR A 154 5.17 11.22 -16.14
CA THR A 154 6.02 11.77 -17.23
C THR A 154 7.53 11.75 -16.97
N ARG A 155 7.97 11.31 -15.78
CA ARG A 155 9.38 11.01 -15.48
C ARG A 155 9.61 9.50 -15.62
N ASP A 156 10.11 9.08 -16.78
CA ASP A 156 10.74 7.77 -17.06
C ASP A 156 9.93 6.48 -16.83
N CYS A 157 8.59 6.53 -16.86
CA CYS A 157 7.76 5.32 -16.75
C CYS A 157 7.41 4.66 -18.09
N ARG A 158 8.09 5.04 -19.19
CA ARG A 158 7.90 4.37 -20.49
C ARG A 158 8.48 2.96 -20.42
N GLN A 159 7.56 2.01 -20.54
CA GLN A 159 7.73 0.57 -20.71
C GLN A 159 8.93 0.25 -21.61
N SER A 160 9.86 -0.54 -21.09
CA SER A 160 10.86 -1.29 -21.86
C SER A 160 10.38 -2.72 -22.00
#